data_AF-A0A6B2T8U5-F1
#
_entry.id   AF-A0A6B2T8U5-F1
#
_cell.length_a   1.000
_cell.length_b   1.000
_cell.length_c   1.000
_cell.angle_alpha   90.00
_cell.angle_beta   90.00
_cell.angle_gamma   90.00
#
_symmetry.space_group_name_H-M   'P 1'
#
loop_
_entity.id
_entity.type
_entity.pdbx_description
1 polymer ?
#
loop_
_entity_poly.entity_id
_entity_poly.type
_entity_poly.pdbx_seq_one_letter_code
_entity_poly.pdbx_strand_id
1 'polypeptide(L)' 'GYAEGVARAVRDVRDADVIVLAQASMAGAEALVPEVRVPVLSSPRLGLTAAVALVAGSGRG' A
#
# COMPACT_ATOMS: atom_id res chain seq x y z
N GLY A 1 8.01 13.00 10.20
CA GLY A 1 9.02 12.20 9.48
C GLY A 1 8.59 11.94 8.05
N TYR A 2 9.26 11.01 7.37
CA TYR A 2 8.99 10.69 5.96
C TYR A 2 7.56 10.18 5.74
N ALA A 3 7.08 9.28 6.61
CA ALA A 3 5.73 8.71 6.52
C ALA A 3 4.64 9.78 6.65
N GLU A 4 4.83 10.77 7.53
CA GLU A 4 3.88 11.87 7.72
C GLU A 4 3.86 12.83 6.52
N GLY A 5 5.00 13.02 5.86
CA GLY A 5 5.08 13.77 4.59
C GLY A 5 4.31 13.07 3.47
N VAL A 6 4.47 11.75 3.34
CA VAL A 6 3.70 10.94 2.39
C VAL A 6 2.21 10.97 2.75
N ALA A 7 1.84 10.81 4.02
CA ALA A 7 0.45 10.89 4.47
C ALA A 7 -0.21 12.23 4.13
N ARG A 8 0.53 13.34 4.23
CA ARG A 8 0.05 14.65 3.80
C ARG A 8 -0.26 14.66 2.30
N ALA A 9 0.65 14.17 1.48
CA ALA A 9 0.44 14.08 0.02
C ALA A 9 -0.76 13.19 -0.33
N VAL A 10 -0.95 12.06 0.37
CA VAL A 10 -2.10 11.17 0.17
C VAL A 10 -3.43 11.90 0.44
N ARG A 11 -3.52 12.73 1.49
CA ARG A 11 -4.74 13.49 1.79
C ARG A 11 -5.10 14.54 0.75
N ASP A 12 -4.13 15.00 -0.04
CA ASP A 12 -4.35 16.00 -1.07
C ASP A 12 -4.85 15.39 -2.39
N VAL A 13 -4.74 14.07 -2.57
CA VAL A 13 -5.27 13.36 -3.73
C VAL A 13 -6.77 13.12 -3.58
N ARG A 14 -7.55 13.66 -4.51
CA ARG A 14 -9.02 13.53 -4.53
C ARG A 14 -9.56 12.81 -5.77
N ASP A 15 -8.86 12.94 -6.89
CA ASP A 15 -9.32 12.51 -8.21
C ASP A 15 -8.48 11.33 -8.73
N ALA A 16 -8.44 10.25 -7.94
CA ALA A 16 -7.80 9.00 -8.32
C ALA A 16 -8.66 7.82 -7.87
N ASP A 17 -8.67 6.75 -8.66
CA ASP A 17 -9.37 5.51 -8.30
C ASP A 17 -8.62 4.74 -7.21
N VAL A 18 -7.29 4.89 -7.15
CA VAL A 18 -6.41 4.20 -6.20
C VAL A 18 -5.10 4.96 -6.01
N ILE A 19 -4.52 4.89 -4.81
CA ILE A 19 -3.19 5.39 -4.49
C ILE A 19 -2.31 4.19 -4.14
N VAL A 20 -1.17 4.04 -4.81
CA VAL A 20 -0.21 2.96 -4.55
C VAL A 20 1.04 3.53 -3.90
N LEU A 21 1.30 3.16 -2.65
CA LEU A 21 2.56 3.42 -1.95
C LEU A 21 3.59 2.39 -2.45
N ALA A 22 4.25 2.72 -3.56
CA ALA A 22 5.04 1.75 -4.32
C ALA A 22 6.36 1.33 -3.66
N GLN A 23 6.92 2.17 -2.78
CA GLN A 23 8.19 1.92 -2.10
C GLN A 23 7.99 1.48 -0.66
N ALA A 24 8.78 0.50 -0.21
CA ALA A 24 8.69 -0.06 1.14
C ALA A 24 8.85 1.00 2.25
N SER A 25 9.67 2.03 2.02
CA SER A 25 9.84 3.15 2.96
C SER A 25 8.56 3.97 3.18
N MET A 26 7.61 3.93 2.25
CA MET A 26 6.34 4.65 2.32
C MET A 26 5.27 3.86 3.08
N ALA A 27 5.47 2.56 3.34
CA ALA A 27 4.43 1.68 3.87
C ALA A 27 3.81 2.17 5.18
N GLY A 28 4.61 2.82 6.04
CA GLY A 28 4.13 3.40 7.30
C GLY A 28 3.10 4.53 7.15
N ALA A 29 2.97 5.12 5.95
CA ALA A 29 1.99 6.17 5.69
C ALA A 29 0.55 5.64 5.58
N GLU A 30 0.35 4.36 5.21
CA GLU A 30 -0.99 3.73 5.10
C GLU A 30 -1.77 3.85 6.41
N ALA A 31 -1.11 3.60 7.54
CA ALA A 31 -1.73 3.65 8.87
C ALA A 31 -2.07 5.08 9.36
N LEU A 32 -1.57 6.12 8.69
CA LEU A 32 -1.75 7.52 9.09
C LEU A 32 -2.94 8.21 8.40
N VAL A 33 -3.58 7.52 7.46
CA VAL A 33 -4.64 8.08 6.61
C VAL A 33 -5.90 7.19 6.55
N PRO A 34 -6.39 6.65 7.69
CA PRO A 34 -7.58 5.78 7.68
C PRO A 34 -8.86 6.47 7.16
N GLU A 35 -8.88 7.80 7.15
CA GLU A 35 -10.02 8.63 6.76
C GLU A 35 -10.13 8.90 5.26
N VAL A 36 -9.12 8.55 4.46
CA VAL A 36 -9.09 8.88 3.03
C VAL A 36 -10.02 7.95 2.25
N ARG A 37 -10.87 8.54 1.40
CA ARG A 37 -11.87 7.79 0.62
C ARG A 37 -11.26 7.02 -0.55
N VAL A 38 -10.16 7.52 -1.11
CA VAL A 38 -9.44 6.83 -2.18
C VAL A 38 -8.71 5.63 -1.56
N PRO A 39 -8.92 4.41 -2.07
CA PRO A 39 -8.19 3.23 -1.58
C PRO A 39 -6.68 3.42 -1.64
N VAL A 40 -6.00 3.16 -0.52
CA VAL A 40 -4.53 3.20 -0.43
C VAL A 40 -3.99 1.78 -0.36
N LEU A 41 -3.10 1.43 -1.29
CA LEU A 41 -2.46 0.13 -1.37
C LEU A 41 -0.97 0.27 -1.01
N SER A 42 -0.51 -0.58 -0.10
CA SER A 42 0.87 -0.52 0.41
C SER A 42 1.74 -1.66 -0.11
N SER A 43 2.85 -1.28 -0.76
CA SER A 43 3.96 -2.17 -1.15
C SER A 43 4.99 -2.26 -0.01
N PRO A 44 5.67 -3.41 0.18
CA PRO A 44 5.60 -4.64 -0.62
C PRO A 44 4.54 -5.63 -0.14
N ARG A 45 3.77 -5.32 0.93
CA ARG A 45 2.88 -6.28 1.59
C ARG A 45 1.99 -7.04 0.61
N LEU A 46 1.29 -6.32 -0.27
CA LEU A 46 0.38 -6.93 -1.25
C LEU A 46 1.11 -7.85 -2.24
N GLY A 47 2.24 -7.39 -2.79
CA GLY A 47 3.05 -8.17 -3.72
C GLY A 47 3.67 -9.41 -3.06
N LEU A 48 4.14 -9.27 -1.82
CA LEU A 48 4.68 -10.38 -1.03
C LEU A 48 3.60 -11.40 -0.68
N THR A 49 2.41 -10.96 -0.24
CA THR A 49 1.28 -11.85 0.02
C THR A 49 0.89 -12.65 -1.23
N ALA A 50 0.82 -11.99 -2.38
CA ALA A 50 0.55 -12.68 -3.65
C ALA A 50 1.64 -13.70 -3.99
N ALA A 51 2.92 -13.34 -3.84
CA ALA A 51 4.04 -14.25 -4.07
C ALA A 51 4.00 -15.48 -3.15
N VAL A 52 3.72 -15.29 -1.86
CA VAL A 52 3.57 -16.40 -0.89
C VAL A 52 2.41 -17.32 -1.27
N ALA A 53 1.27 -16.77 -1.69
CA ALA A 53 0.12 -17.55 -2.12
C ALA A 53 0.42 -18.41 -3.35
N LEU A 54 1.17 -17.88 -4.32
CA LEU A 54 1.61 -18.62 -5.50
C LEU A 54 2.51 -19.80 -5.10
N VAL A 55 3.53 -19.57 -4.26
CA VAL A 55 4.46 -20.62 -3.81
C VAL A 55 3.72 -21.70 -3.01
N ALA A 56 2.79 -21.32 -2.12
CA ALA A 56 2.00 -22.26 -1.33
C ALA A 56 1.04 -23.11 -2.20
N GLY A 57 0.55 -22.56 -3.31
CA GLY A 57 -0.29 -23.27 -4.28
C GLY A 57 0.49 -24.20 -5.22
N SER A 58 1.74 -23.87 -5.53
CA SER A 58 2.61 -24.67 -6.41
C SER A 58 3.08 -26.01 -5.79
N GLY A 59 2.91 -26.22 -4.48
CA GLY A 59 3.25 -27.47 -3.79
C GLY A 59 2.18 -28.57 -3.84
N ARG A 60 1.08 -28.38 -4.58
CA ARG A 60 -0.03 -29.36 -4.71
C ARG A 60 -0.18 -29.94 -6.13
N GLY A 61 0.86 -29.82 -6.96
CA GLY A 61 0.92 -30.38 -8.32
C GLY A 61 1.64 -31.72 -8.38
#